data_AF-A0A7K2Q8N0-F1
#
_entry.id   AF-A0A7K2Q8N0-F1
#
_cell.length_a   1.000
_cell.length_b   1.000
_cell.length_c   1.000
_cell.angle_alpha   90.00
_cell.angle_beta   90.00
_cell.angle_gamma   90.00
#
_symmetry.space_group_name_H-M   'P 1'
#
loop_
_entity.id
_entity.type
_entity.pdbx_description
1 polymer ?
#
loop_
_entity_poly.entity_id
_entity_poly.type
_entity_poly.pdbx_seq_one_letter_code
_entity_poly.pdbx_strand_id
1 'polypeptide(L)'
;SLAARVELLPLDPAYRAVFADSSRLDVHTDGEAMEAEVRSFAGAAEAAGYRRLRTWLERLYRAQMRRFIDTNFDSPFQLLHPDLARLAALGGFGRLDGKIGSFLSDERLR
;
A
#
# COMPACT_ATOMS: atom_id res chain seq x y z
N SER A 1 17.18 -20.61 -19.24
CA SER A 1 16.85 -20.07 -17.90
C SER A 1 15.47 -20.56 -17.48
N LEU A 2 15.04 -20.34 -16.23
CA LEU A 2 13.68 -20.65 -15.77
C LEU A 2 12.61 -20.01 -16.68
N ALA A 3 12.84 -18.76 -17.09
CA ALA A 3 11.98 -18.02 -18.01
C ALA A 3 11.83 -18.65 -19.41
N ALA A 4 12.76 -19.51 -19.83
CA ALA A 4 12.66 -20.25 -21.10
C ALA A 4 11.88 -21.58 -20.97
N ARG A 5 11.44 -21.93 -19.75
CA ARG A 5 10.77 -23.20 -19.43
C ARG A 5 9.40 -23.01 -18.79
N VAL A 6 9.16 -21.83 -18.22
CA VAL A 6 7.90 -21.47 -17.56
C VAL A 6 7.50 -20.09 -18.07
N GLU A 7 6.31 -20.03 -18.67
CA GLU A 7 5.64 -18.77 -18.98
C GLU A 7 4.95 -18.24 -17.72
N LEU A 8 5.26 -17.00 -17.34
CA LEU A 8 4.55 -16.31 -16.27
C LEU A 8 3.45 -15.45 -16.89
N LEU A 9 2.21 -15.80 -16.59
CA LEU A 9 1.05 -15.05 -17.05
C LEU A 9 0.70 -13.96 -16.02
N PRO A 10 0.52 -12.70 -16.45
CA PRO A 10 0.09 -11.64 -15.55
C PRO A 10 -1.32 -11.92 -15.03
N LEU A 11 -1.51 -11.76 -13.73
CA LEU A 11 -2.82 -11.84 -13.09
C LEU A 11 -3.39 -10.43 -12.98
N ASP A 12 -4.43 -10.14 -13.75
CA ASP A 12 -5.11 -8.85 -13.76
C ASP A 12 -6.63 -9.03 -13.90
N PRO A 13 -7.45 -8.56 -12.92
CA PRO A 13 -7.03 -7.95 -11.65
C PRO A 13 -6.29 -8.95 -10.75
N ALA A 14 -5.49 -8.44 -9.83
CA ALA A 14 -4.79 -9.27 -8.86
C ALA A 14 -5.78 -10.04 -7.97
N TYR A 15 -6.88 -9.38 -7.58
CA TYR A 15 -8.07 -10.00 -7.01
C TYR A 15 -9.28 -9.07 -7.14
N ARG A 16 -10.48 -9.61 -6.90
CA ARG A 16 -11.74 -8.86 -6.86
C ARG A 16 -12.29 -8.88 -5.44
N ALA A 17 -12.45 -7.71 -4.82
CA ALA A 17 -13.15 -7.58 -3.56
C ALA A 17 -14.66 -7.53 -3.80
N VAL A 18 -15.43 -8.26 -2.99
CA VAL A 18 -16.90 -8.24 -3.00
C VAL A 18 -17.37 -7.91 -1.59
N PHE A 19 -18.15 -6.85 -1.46
CA PHE A 19 -18.63 -6.34 -0.18
C PHE A 19 -20.04 -6.82 0.13
N ALA A 20 -20.48 -6.66 1.39
CA ALA A 20 -21.79 -7.11 1.85
C ALA A 20 -22.97 -6.41 1.13
N ASP A 21 -22.75 -5.19 0.63
CA ASP A 21 -23.69 -4.45 -0.22
C ASP A 21 -23.70 -4.92 -1.69
N SER A 22 -23.00 -6.01 -1.99
CA SER A 22 -22.77 -6.56 -3.34
C SER A 22 -21.96 -5.67 -4.28
N SER A 23 -21.42 -4.55 -3.80
CA SER A 23 -20.45 -3.75 -4.56
C SER A 23 -19.16 -4.55 -4.78
N ARG A 24 -18.46 -4.20 -5.85
CA ARG A 24 -17.25 -4.91 -6.28
C ARG A 24 -16.16 -3.91 -6.62
N LEU A 25 -14.94 -4.26 -6.27
CA LEU A 25 -13.74 -3.47 -6.56
C LEU A 25 -12.67 -4.40 -7.12
N ASP A 26 -12.22 -4.13 -8.34
CA ASP A 26 -11.12 -4.86 -8.97
C ASP A 26 -9.77 -4.28 -8.54
N VAL A 27 -8.94 -5.10 -7.88
CA VAL A 27 -7.67 -4.62 -7.36
C VAL A 27 -6.57 -4.85 -8.38
N HIS A 28 -6.07 -3.75 -8.93
CA HIS A 28 -5.01 -3.75 -9.93
C HIS A 28 -3.63 -3.49 -9.29
N THR A 29 -2.61 -4.18 -9.80
CA THR A 29 -1.21 -3.88 -9.42
C THR A 29 -0.74 -2.56 -10.02
N ASP A 30 -1.19 -2.26 -11.24
CA ASP A 30 -0.93 -0.99 -11.89
C ASP A 30 -1.62 0.17 -11.14
N GLY A 31 -0.88 1.26 -10.96
CA GLY A 31 -1.35 2.39 -10.15
C GLY A 31 -2.39 3.26 -10.84
N GLU A 32 -2.31 3.40 -12.16
CA GLU A 32 -3.25 4.21 -12.93
C GLU A 32 -4.57 3.45 -13.10
N ALA A 33 -4.50 2.15 -13.38
CA ALA A 33 -5.65 1.26 -13.41
C ALA A 33 -6.38 1.24 -12.06
N MET A 34 -5.63 1.12 -10.95
CA MET A 34 -6.24 1.17 -9.62
C MET A 34 -6.85 2.56 -9.30
N GLU A 35 -6.23 3.67 -9.70
CA GLU A 35 -6.84 5.00 -9.53
C GLU A 35 -8.16 5.12 -10.31
N ALA A 36 -8.19 4.63 -11.55
CA ALA A 36 -9.37 4.65 -12.39
C ALA A 36 -10.50 3.79 -11.79
N GLU A 37 -10.18 2.62 -11.26
CA GLU A 37 -11.14 1.76 -10.55
C GLU A 37 -11.69 2.47 -9.31
N VAL A 38 -10.83 3.02 -8.45
CA VAL A 38 -11.27 3.78 -7.27
C VAL A 38 -12.17 4.95 -7.66
N ARG A 39 -11.86 5.64 -8.76
CA ARG A 39 -12.69 6.74 -9.26
C ARG A 39 -14.08 6.27 -9.68
N SER A 40 -14.16 5.13 -10.36
CA SER A 40 -15.44 4.53 -10.76
C SER A 40 -16.23 4.04 -9.54
N PHE A 41 -15.55 3.45 -8.56
CA PHE A 41 -16.16 2.84 -7.38
C PHE A 41 -16.65 3.84 -6.34
N ALA A 42 -15.84 4.85 -6.00
CA ALA A 42 -16.12 5.79 -4.90
C ALA A 42 -15.88 7.27 -5.25
N GLY A 43 -15.63 7.58 -6.53
CA GLY A 43 -15.60 8.95 -7.04
C GLY A 43 -14.23 9.63 -7.02
N ALA A 44 -14.21 10.85 -7.57
CA ALA A 44 -12.97 11.58 -7.83
C ALA A 44 -12.20 11.99 -6.55
N ALA A 45 -12.90 12.23 -5.45
CA ALA A 45 -12.28 12.59 -4.18
C ALA A 45 -11.45 11.42 -3.61
N GLU A 46 -12.02 10.22 -3.62
CA GLU A 46 -11.33 8.98 -3.20
C GLU A 46 -10.17 8.65 -4.14
N ALA A 47 -10.32 8.83 -5.45
CA ALA A 47 -9.21 8.63 -6.40
C ALA A 47 -8.03 9.57 -6.13
N ALA A 48 -8.31 10.85 -5.81
CA ALA A 48 -7.29 11.78 -5.38
C ALA A 48 -6.65 11.38 -4.04
N GLY A 49 -7.46 10.84 -3.11
CA GLY A 49 -7.02 10.24 -1.85
C GLY A 49 -6.07 9.07 -2.06
N TYR A 50 -6.45 8.12 -2.89
CA TYR A 50 -5.68 6.95 -3.29
C TYR A 50 -4.30 7.33 -3.84
N ARG A 51 -4.21 8.30 -4.75
CA ARG A 51 -2.91 8.78 -5.25
C ARG A 51 -1.99 9.29 -4.15
N ARG A 52 -2.52 10.08 -3.22
CA ARG A 52 -1.76 10.59 -2.08
C ARG A 52 -1.32 9.45 -1.15
N LEU A 53 -2.22 8.50 -0.89
CA LEU A 53 -1.92 7.30 -0.11
C LEU A 53 -0.81 6.46 -0.75
N ARG A 54 -0.91 6.17 -2.05
CA ARG A 54 0.10 5.40 -2.80
C ARG A 54 1.47 6.07 -2.72
N THR A 55 1.52 7.39 -2.90
CA THR A 55 2.77 8.16 -2.77
C THR A 55 3.35 8.06 -1.35
N TRP A 56 2.50 8.15 -0.32
CA TRP A 56 2.92 8.00 1.06
C TRP A 56 3.44 6.58 1.37
N LEU A 57 2.73 5.54 0.90
CA LEU A 57 3.15 4.14 1.02
C LEU A 57 4.47 3.87 0.31
N GLU A 58 4.69 4.45 -0.88
CA GLU A 58 5.95 4.32 -1.61
C GLU A 58 7.11 4.96 -0.84
N ARG A 59 6.90 6.15 -0.25
CA ARG A 59 7.90 6.80 0.61
C ARG A 59 8.19 5.98 1.86
N LEU A 60 7.16 5.39 2.46
CA LEU A 60 7.28 4.51 3.62
C LEU A 60 8.09 3.26 3.27
N TYR A 61 7.74 2.60 2.16
CA TYR A 61 8.45 1.44 1.62
C TYR A 61 9.91 1.75 1.34
N ARG A 62 10.22 2.85 0.62
CA ARG A 62 11.62 3.25 0.33
C ARG A 62 12.43 3.55 1.59
N ALA A 63 11.81 4.12 2.62
CA ALA A 63 12.46 4.38 3.89
C ALA A 63 12.78 3.10 4.66
N GLN A 64 11.91 2.09 4.59
CA GLN A 64 12.09 0.80 5.27
C GLN A 64 12.96 -0.18 4.48
N MET A 65 12.87 -0.19 3.15
CA MET A 65 13.59 -1.12 2.28
C MET A 65 15.10 -0.85 2.25
N ARG A 66 15.52 0.42 2.40
CA ARG A 66 16.94 0.75 2.66
C ARG A 66 17.48 0.12 3.94
N ARG A 67 16.62 -0.25 4.90
CA ARG A 67 17.03 -0.90 6.16
C ARG A 67 16.97 -2.42 6.09
N PHE A 68 16.13 -3.00 5.23
CA PHE A 68 16.02 -4.46 5.09
C PHE A 68 17.17 -5.08 4.29
N ILE A 69 17.81 -4.32 3.38
CA ILE A 69 18.94 -4.81 2.58
C ILE A 69 20.29 -4.58 3.29
N ASP A 70 20.43 -3.55 4.14
CA ASP A 70 21.68 -3.25 4.88
C ASP A 70 21.74 -3.84 6.29
N THR A 71 20.66 -4.46 6.80
CA THR A 71 20.68 -5.06 8.14
C THR A 71 19.80 -6.30 8.15
N ASN A 72 20.42 -7.46 7.89
CA ASN A 72 19.93 -8.74 8.40
C ASN A 72 19.76 -8.58 9.91
N PHE A 73 18.51 -8.51 10.38
CA PHE A 73 18.22 -8.38 11.80
C PHE A 73 18.40 -9.73 12.49
N ASP A 74 19.61 -9.98 13.02
CA ASP A 74 19.89 -11.12 13.91
C ASP A 74 19.61 -10.81 15.41
N SER A 75 19.10 -9.63 15.79
CA SER A 75 18.75 -9.38 17.20
C SER A 75 17.80 -8.18 17.47
N PRO A 76 16.84 -8.29 18.42
CA PRO A 76 15.87 -7.25 18.78
C PRO A 76 16.46 -5.97 19.42
N PHE A 77 17.72 -5.96 19.82
CA PHE A 77 18.33 -4.85 20.56
C PHE A 77 18.93 -3.74 19.69
N GLN A 78 18.94 -3.88 18.35
CA GLN A 78 19.35 -2.81 17.42
C GLN A 78 18.23 -1.80 17.11
N LEU A 79 17.08 -1.93 17.78
CA LEU A 79 15.89 -1.11 17.59
C LEU A 79 15.93 0.25 18.33
N LEU A 80 17.04 0.71 18.89
CA LEU A 80 17.12 2.02 19.58
C LEU A 80 18.04 2.98 18.79
N HIS A 81 17.52 3.55 17.70
CA HIS A 81 18.22 4.54 16.87
C HIS A 81 17.30 5.74 16.59
N PRO A 82 17.82 6.97 16.37
CA PRO A 82 17.05 8.19 16.03
C PRO A 82 16.02 8.06 14.89
N ASP A 83 16.06 6.99 14.11
CA ASP A 83 15.07 6.65 13.10
C ASP A 83 13.72 6.19 13.67
N LEU A 84 13.64 5.83 14.95
CA LEU A 84 12.37 5.67 15.66
C LEU A 84 11.60 6.98 15.71
N ALA A 85 12.29 8.12 15.83
CA ALA A 85 11.67 9.42 15.78
C ALA A 85 11.12 9.75 14.38
N ARG A 86 11.74 9.21 13.32
CA ARG A 86 11.27 9.38 11.93
C ARG A 86 10.10 8.46 11.60
N LEU A 87 10.10 7.23 12.13
CA LEU A 87 8.93 6.35 12.10
C LEU A 87 7.78 6.93 12.93
N ALA A 88 8.04 7.47 14.12
CA ALA A 88 7.05 8.20 14.91
C ALA A 88 6.50 9.44 14.17
N ALA A 89 7.37 10.23 13.53
CA ALA A 89 6.98 11.40 12.73
C ALA A 89 6.20 11.06 11.44
N LEU A 90 6.37 9.84 10.91
CA LEU A 90 5.57 9.31 9.80
C LEU A 90 4.31 8.58 10.25
N GLY A 91 4.06 8.48 11.56
CA GLY A 91 2.90 7.80 12.14
C GLY A 91 3.05 6.29 12.33
N GLY A 92 4.28 5.76 12.28
CA GLY A 92 4.61 4.32 12.43
C GLY A 92 4.31 3.72 13.81
N PHE A 93 3.91 4.53 14.80
CA PHE A 93 3.37 4.07 16.09
C PHE A 93 1.89 4.43 16.29
N GLY A 94 1.26 5.10 15.32
CA GLY A 94 -0.18 5.32 15.30
C GLY A 94 -0.90 4.13 14.65
N ARG A 95 -2.22 4.06 14.79
CA ARG A 95 -3.03 3.07 14.06
C ARG A 95 -2.90 3.38 12.57
N LEU A 96 -2.22 2.52 11.82
CA LEU A 96 -2.07 2.58 10.36
C LEU A 96 -3.41 2.90 9.67
N ASP A 97 -4.47 2.26 10.16
CA ASP A 97 -5.87 2.51 9.83
C ASP A 97 -6.29 3.99 9.93
N GLY A 98 -5.98 4.68 11.03
CA GLY A 98 -6.27 6.10 11.19
C GLY A 98 -5.51 7.00 10.21
N LYS A 99 -4.29 6.58 9.81
CA LYS A 99 -3.53 7.29 8.78
C LYS A 99 -4.12 7.07 7.39
N ILE A 100 -4.50 5.83 7.06
CA ILE A 100 -5.20 5.50 5.81
C ILE A 100 -6.52 6.28 5.74
N GLY A 101 -7.27 6.36 6.84
CA GLY A 101 -8.52 7.13 6.93
C GLY A 101 -8.38 8.64 6.73
N SER A 102 -7.16 9.20 6.83
CA SER A 102 -6.88 10.59 6.46
C SER A 102 -6.77 10.82 4.94
N PHE A 103 -6.61 9.74 4.17
CA PHE A 103 -6.56 9.77 2.71
C PHE A 103 -7.87 9.31 2.08
N LEU A 104 -8.49 8.28 2.65
CA LEU A 104 -9.69 7.62 2.12
C LEU A 104 -10.83 7.75 3.13
N SER A 105 -11.99 8.23 2.68
CA SER A 105 -13.18 8.38 3.54
C SER A 105 -14.15 7.20 3.42
N ASP A 106 -14.21 6.56 2.25
CA ASP A 106 -14.96 5.32 2.06
C ASP A 106 -14.32 4.17 2.84
N GLU A 107 -15.07 3.58 3.77
CA GLU A 107 -14.61 2.48 4.62
C GLU A 107 -14.26 1.21 3.83
N ARG A 108 -14.86 1.01 2.65
CA ARG A 108 -14.59 -0.14 1.78
C ARG A 108 -13.20 -0.06 1.11
N LEU A 109 -12.55 1.11 1.15
CA LEU A 109 -11.22 1.35 0.59
C LEU A 109 -10.10 1.37 1.64
N ARG A 110 -10.41 1.27 2.93
CA ARG A 110 -9.44 1.28 4.03
C ARG A 110 -8.93 -0.11 4.37
#